data_AF-A0A8J1UC01-F1
#
_entry.id   AF-A0A8J1UC01-F1
#
_cell.length_a   1.000
_cell.length_b   1.000
_cell.length_c   1.000
_cell.angle_alpha   90.00
_cell.angle_beta   90.00
_cell.angle_gamma   90.00
#
_symmetry.space_group_name_H-M   'P 1'
#
loop_
_entity.id
_entity.type
_entity.pdbx_description
1 polymer ?
#
loop_
_entity_poly.entity_id
_entity_poly.type
_entity_poly.pdbx_seq_one_letter_code
_entity_poly.pdbx_strand_id
1 'polypeptide(L)'
;DIDECDFPAIYGCYDVNKCNITGVTCDLPIITECENNQGSYECSCRDGFTNLTTGTNGSVPYRCEDINECASDIHNCNLTVSTCVDVLGSFDCICRLGYQKDNSSTVCVDIDECKNSFGATPMCNTTSSFCVNTIGSYHCDCNA
;
A
#
# COMPACT_ATOMS: atom_id res chain seq x y z
N ASP A 1 0.87 -20.87 -33.37
CA ASP A 1 1.31 -21.26 -32.03
C ASP A 1 0.34 -22.22 -31.39
N ILE A 2 0.91 -23.32 -30.92
CA ILE A 2 0.29 -24.55 -30.40
C ILE A 2 1.29 -25.10 -29.37
N ASP A 3 1.71 -24.23 -28.43
CA ASP A 3 3.06 -23.99 -27.87
C ASP A 3 4.08 -25.14 -27.66
N GLU A 4 3.76 -26.41 -27.87
CA GLU A 4 4.70 -27.44 -28.31
C GLU A 4 3.90 -28.63 -28.87
N CYS A 5 3.80 -28.75 -30.20
CA CYS A 5 3.37 -30.00 -30.83
C CYS A 5 4.59 -30.93 -30.89
N ASP A 6 4.65 -31.90 -29.99
CA ASP A 6 5.67 -32.94 -30.01
C ASP A 6 5.52 -33.74 -31.33
N PHE A 7 6.54 -33.68 -32.20
CA PHE A 7 6.58 -34.48 -33.43
C PHE A 7 7.35 -35.77 -33.12
N PRO A 8 6.71 -36.97 -33.18
CA PRO A 8 5.46 -37.26 -33.87
C PRO A 8 4.22 -37.13 -32.97
N ALA A 9 3.11 -36.68 -33.59
CA ALA A 9 1.82 -36.31 -33.01
C ALA A 9 1.01 -37.46 -32.36
N ILE A 10 1.63 -38.25 -31.49
CA ILE A 10 1.00 -39.37 -30.76
C ILE A 10 0.34 -38.84 -29.47
N TYR A 11 0.83 -37.71 -28.95
CA TYR A 11 0.29 -36.98 -27.81
C TYR A 11 -0.13 -35.59 -28.32
N GLY A 12 -1.43 -35.30 -28.29
CA GLY A 12 -1.98 -34.05 -28.84
C GLY A 12 -1.33 -32.78 -28.27
N CYS A 13 -1.44 -31.67 -29.01
CA CYS A 13 -0.89 -30.41 -28.55
C CYS A 13 -1.77 -29.83 -27.42
N TYR A 14 -1.15 -29.37 -26.34
CA TYR A 14 -1.83 -28.76 -25.20
C TYR A 14 -1.25 -27.38 -24.91
N ASP A 15 -2.06 -26.53 -24.29
CA ASP A 15 -1.65 -25.19 -23.90
C ASP A 15 -0.72 -25.26 -22.70
N VAL A 16 0.49 -24.72 -22.84
CA VAL A 16 1.47 -24.65 -21.74
C VAL A 16 1.19 -23.38 -20.95
N ASN A 17 0.93 -23.53 -19.64
CA ASN A 17 0.71 -22.37 -18.79
C ASN A 17 2.01 -21.56 -18.61
N LYS A 18 2.11 -20.46 -19.36
CA LYS A 18 3.30 -19.59 -19.38
C LYS A 18 3.47 -18.83 -18.06
N CYS A 19 2.41 -18.61 -17.28
CA CYS A 19 2.49 -17.98 -15.95
C CYS A 19 3.26 -18.83 -14.92
N ASN A 20 3.43 -20.13 -15.16
CA ASN A 20 4.20 -21.01 -14.29
C ASN A 20 5.70 -21.05 -14.64
N ILE A 21 6.11 -20.38 -15.72
CA ILE A 21 7.51 -20.34 -16.17
C ILE A 21 8.19 -19.15 -15.50
N THR A 22 9.07 -19.44 -14.54
CA THR A 22 9.75 -18.41 -13.75
C THR A 22 10.82 -17.68 -14.58
N GLY A 23 10.81 -16.35 -14.55
CA GLY A 23 11.89 -15.50 -15.10
C GLY A 23 11.80 -15.12 -16.58
N VAL A 24 10.76 -15.54 -17.30
CA VAL A 24 10.57 -15.25 -18.74
C VAL A 24 9.25 -14.53 -19.04
N THR A 25 8.26 -14.63 -18.15
CA THR A 25 6.86 -14.30 -18.45
C THR A 25 6.44 -12.90 -18.02
N CYS A 26 6.34 -12.62 -16.71
CA CYS A 26 5.98 -11.30 -16.17
C CYS A 26 7.01 -10.84 -15.13
N ASP A 27 6.87 -9.61 -14.63
CA ASP A 27 7.64 -9.09 -13.49
C ASP A 27 7.38 -9.89 -12.19
N LEU A 28 7.85 -9.38 -11.05
CA LEU A 28 7.65 -10.00 -9.74
C LEU A 28 6.14 -10.27 -9.46
N PRO A 29 5.78 -11.48 -8.98
CA PRO A 29 4.38 -11.84 -8.69
C PRO A 29 3.66 -10.92 -7.69
N ILE A 30 4.43 -10.19 -6.88
CA ILE A 30 3.92 -9.23 -5.89
C ILE A 30 3.42 -7.92 -6.51
N ILE A 31 3.81 -7.58 -7.75
CA ILE A 31 3.45 -6.32 -8.42
C ILE A 31 2.75 -6.53 -9.77
N THR A 32 2.76 -7.75 -10.31
CA THR A 32 2.06 -8.13 -11.54
C THR A 32 1.04 -9.23 -11.32
N GLU A 33 0.04 -9.27 -12.20
CA GLU A 33 -0.85 -10.39 -12.45
C GLU A 33 -0.55 -10.99 -13.82
N CYS A 34 -0.75 -12.31 -13.94
CA CYS A 34 -0.55 -13.07 -15.18
C CYS A 34 -1.80 -13.89 -15.48
N GLU A 35 -2.35 -13.68 -16.66
CA GLU A 35 -3.45 -14.47 -17.21
C GLU A 35 -2.91 -15.36 -18.34
N ASN A 36 -3.12 -16.66 -18.21
CA ASN A 36 -2.72 -17.61 -19.25
C ASN A 36 -3.84 -17.76 -20.28
N ASN A 37 -3.50 -17.56 -21.54
CA ASN A 37 -4.43 -17.60 -22.66
C ASN A 37 -4.04 -18.73 -23.61
N GLN A 38 -4.97 -19.26 -24.38
CA GLN A 38 -4.65 -20.34 -25.32
C GLN A 38 -3.62 -19.87 -26.37
N GLY A 39 -2.39 -20.41 -26.30
CA GLY A 39 -1.26 -20.05 -27.14
C GLY A 39 -0.51 -18.78 -26.70
N SER A 40 -0.91 -18.12 -25.61
CA SER A 40 -0.32 -16.85 -25.16
C SER A 40 -0.45 -16.61 -23.65
N TYR A 41 -0.07 -15.43 -23.20
CA TYR A 41 -0.29 -14.96 -21.85
C TYR A 41 -0.41 -13.44 -21.88
N GLU A 42 -1.06 -12.88 -20.88
CA GLU A 42 -1.17 -11.45 -20.66
C GLU A 42 -0.67 -11.11 -19.27
N CYS A 43 0.16 -10.07 -19.16
CA CYS A 43 0.61 -9.53 -17.89
C CYS A 43 -0.11 -8.19 -17.66
N SER A 44 -0.53 -7.95 -16.43
CA SER A 44 -1.06 -6.67 -15.96
C SER A 44 -0.36 -6.23 -14.68
N CYS A 45 -0.29 -4.93 -14.42
CA CYS A 45 0.13 -4.42 -13.11
C CYS A 45 -1.01 -4.58 -12.11
N ARG A 46 -0.66 -4.93 -10.87
CA ARG A 46 -1.62 -4.93 -9.75
C ARG A 46 -2.06 -3.50 -9.42
N ASP A 47 -3.14 -3.37 -8.66
CA ASP A 47 -3.56 -2.09 -8.08
C ASP A 47 -2.39 -1.46 -7.30
N GLY A 48 -2.22 -0.14 -7.46
CA GLY A 48 -1.09 0.61 -6.89
C GLY A 48 0.17 0.62 -7.76
N PHE A 49 0.16 -0.03 -8.93
CA PHE A 49 1.31 -0.07 -9.83
C PHE A 49 0.95 0.40 -11.25
N THR A 50 1.92 1.01 -11.94
CA THR A 50 1.79 1.47 -13.33
C THR A 50 2.78 0.77 -14.25
N ASN A 51 2.41 0.64 -15.52
CA ASN A 51 3.24 -0.01 -16.52
C ASN A 51 4.38 0.92 -16.98
N LEU A 52 5.62 0.49 -16.76
CA LEU A 52 6.82 1.23 -17.19
C LEU A 52 7.21 0.88 -18.63
N THR A 53 6.94 -0.34 -19.07
CA THR A 53 7.16 -0.79 -20.46
C THR A 53 6.09 -1.75 -20.93
N THR A 54 5.51 -1.46 -22.11
CA THR A 54 4.56 -2.31 -22.82
C THR A 54 5.29 -3.42 -23.56
N GLY A 55 5.92 -4.32 -22.81
CA GLY A 55 6.44 -5.57 -23.39
C GLY A 55 5.28 -6.42 -23.89
N THR A 56 5.09 -6.51 -25.20
CA THR A 56 4.25 -7.53 -25.82
C THR A 56 5.15 -8.69 -26.27
N ASN A 57 4.81 -9.91 -25.87
CA ASN A 57 5.36 -11.14 -26.44
C ASN A 57 6.90 -11.26 -26.41
N GLY A 58 7.47 -11.39 -25.21
CA GLY A 58 8.79 -12.01 -24.99
C GLY A 58 10.03 -11.23 -25.46
N SER A 59 9.88 -10.03 -26.03
CA SER A 59 11.03 -9.23 -26.49
C SER A 59 11.49 -8.17 -25.47
N VAL A 60 10.61 -7.76 -24.57
CA VAL A 60 10.89 -6.82 -23.47
C VAL A 60 10.11 -7.30 -22.24
N PRO A 61 10.72 -7.38 -21.05
CA PRO A 61 10.00 -7.78 -19.84
C PRO A 61 8.89 -6.76 -19.54
N TYR A 62 7.66 -7.25 -19.33
CA TYR A 62 6.58 -6.45 -18.75
C TYR A 62 7.04 -5.96 -17.38
N ARG A 63 7.04 -4.65 -17.14
CA ARG A 63 7.57 -4.05 -15.91
C ARG A 63 6.54 -3.14 -15.28
N CYS A 64 6.36 -3.31 -13.99
CA CYS A 64 5.52 -2.46 -13.17
C CYS A 64 6.37 -1.63 -12.22
N GLU A 65 6.00 -0.38 -12.05
CA GLU A 65 6.56 0.50 -11.04
C GLU A 65 5.47 0.94 -10.08
N ASP A 66 5.89 1.18 -8.84
CA ASP A 66 5.03 1.67 -7.77
C ASP A 66 4.47 3.06 -8.13
N ILE A 67 3.18 3.26 -7.94
CA ILE A 67 2.57 4.58 -8.13
C ILE A 67 2.82 5.38 -6.87
N ASN A 68 3.60 6.45 -6.96
CA ASN A 68 3.76 7.33 -5.82
C ASN A 68 2.54 8.25 -5.67
N GLU A 69 1.58 7.86 -4.82
CA GLU A 69 0.36 8.64 -4.62
C GLU A 69 0.62 9.97 -3.90
N CYS A 70 1.65 10.03 -3.07
CA CYS A 70 2.09 11.26 -2.37
C CYS A 70 2.65 12.32 -3.32
N ALA A 71 3.38 11.91 -4.35
CA ALA A 71 3.94 12.80 -5.37
C ALA A 71 2.90 13.20 -6.41
N SER A 72 1.92 12.32 -6.65
CA SER A 72 0.86 12.52 -7.64
C SER A 72 -0.40 13.18 -7.08
N ASP A 73 -0.45 13.46 -5.77
CA ASP A 73 -1.60 14.05 -5.06
C ASP A 73 -2.91 13.25 -5.24
N ILE A 74 -2.80 11.91 -5.31
CA ILE A 74 -3.93 10.98 -5.47
C ILE A 74 -4.23 10.18 -4.19
N HIS A 75 -3.90 10.75 -3.04
CA HIS A 75 -4.15 10.17 -1.71
C HIS A 75 -5.31 10.88 -1.00
N ASN A 76 -5.82 10.26 0.07
CA ASN A 76 -6.86 10.84 0.93
C ASN A 76 -6.34 11.31 2.31
N CYS A 77 -5.02 11.46 2.48
CA CYS A 77 -4.44 11.94 3.74
C CYS A 77 -4.85 13.38 4.08
N ASN A 78 -5.23 13.63 5.34
CA ASN A 78 -5.39 14.99 5.84
C ASN A 78 -4.02 15.56 6.23
N LEU A 79 -3.38 16.29 5.30
CA LEU A 79 -2.03 16.82 5.48
C LEU A 79 -1.89 17.85 6.61
N THR A 80 -3.00 18.34 7.19
CA THR A 80 -2.97 19.23 8.37
C THR A 80 -2.54 18.48 9.64
N VAL A 81 -2.99 17.23 9.77
CA VAL A 81 -2.81 16.40 10.98
C VAL A 81 -2.00 15.12 10.71
N SER A 82 -1.62 14.89 9.45
CA SER A 82 -0.83 13.73 9.01
C SER A 82 0.23 14.13 8.00
N THR A 83 1.06 13.17 7.62
CA THR A 83 2.03 13.23 6.52
C THR A 83 1.80 12.03 5.61
N CYS A 84 1.71 12.26 4.30
CA CYS A 84 1.64 11.17 3.32
C CYS A 84 3.02 10.51 3.19
N VAL A 85 3.05 9.19 3.19
CA VAL A 85 4.24 8.38 2.92
C VAL A 85 3.90 7.34 1.87
N ASP A 86 4.69 7.30 0.82
CA ASP A 86 4.61 6.31 -0.26
C ASP A 86 5.03 4.93 0.26
N VAL A 87 4.23 3.90 -0.02
CA VAL A 87 4.52 2.52 0.40
C VAL A 87 4.27 1.56 -0.77
N LEU A 88 5.00 0.45 -0.83
CA LEU A 88 4.86 -0.44 -1.99
C LEU A 88 3.40 -0.91 -2.21
N GLY A 89 2.82 -0.52 -3.34
CA GLY A 89 1.45 -0.80 -3.77
C GLY A 89 0.37 0.12 -3.20
N SER A 90 0.72 1.15 -2.42
CA SER A 90 -0.24 2.12 -1.87
C SER A 90 0.43 3.35 -1.22
N PHE A 91 -0.31 4.07 -0.37
CA PHE A 91 0.23 5.11 0.50
C PHE A 91 -0.22 4.89 1.94
N ASP A 92 0.51 5.50 2.87
CA ASP A 92 0.09 5.60 4.27
C ASP A 92 0.02 7.07 4.75
N CYS A 93 -0.96 7.34 5.60
CA CYS A 93 -1.14 8.64 6.26
C CYS A 93 -0.62 8.54 7.70
N ILE A 94 0.64 8.94 7.91
CA ILE A 94 1.25 8.90 9.24
C ILE A 94 0.76 10.11 10.05
N CYS A 95 0.08 9.84 11.16
CA CYS A 95 -0.41 10.88 12.07
C CYS A 95 0.74 11.67 12.70
N ARG A 96 0.58 12.99 12.76
CA ARG A 96 1.51 13.87 13.47
C ARG A 96 1.40 13.63 14.98
N LEU A 97 2.40 14.10 15.74
CA LEU A 97 2.38 14.06 17.19
C LEU A 97 1.08 14.70 17.74
N GLY A 98 0.47 14.07 18.75
CA GLY A 98 -0.84 14.48 19.29
C GLY A 98 -2.04 13.89 18.54
N TYR A 99 -1.82 13.11 17.48
CA TYR A 99 -2.87 12.45 16.72
C TYR A 99 -2.63 10.94 16.59
N GLN A 100 -3.71 10.16 16.52
CA GLN A 100 -3.69 8.71 16.32
C GLN A 100 -4.63 8.33 15.17
N LYS A 101 -4.40 7.16 14.55
CA LYS A 101 -5.34 6.62 13.56
C LYS A 101 -6.64 6.21 14.24
N ASP A 102 -7.77 6.53 13.62
CA ASP A 102 -9.07 5.92 13.95
C ASP A 102 -9.07 4.44 13.48
N ASN A 103 -10.16 3.72 13.72
CA ASN A 103 -10.41 2.38 13.18
C ASN A 103 -10.36 2.32 11.63
N SER A 104 -10.35 3.48 10.96
CA SER A 104 -9.99 3.65 9.55
C SER A 104 -8.50 3.98 9.41
N SER A 105 -7.78 3.29 8.53
CA SER A 105 -6.32 3.41 8.38
C SER A 105 -5.82 4.78 7.89
N THR A 106 -6.71 5.65 7.38
CA THR A 106 -6.31 6.92 6.72
C THR A 106 -6.71 8.19 7.48
N VAL A 107 -7.46 8.08 8.59
CA VAL A 107 -7.96 9.25 9.33
C VAL A 107 -7.21 9.39 10.65
N CYS A 108 -6.57 10.54 10.83
CA CYS A 108 -5.92 10.92 12.08
C CYS A 108 -6.88 11.75 12.94
N VAL A 109 -7.09 11.29 14.16
CA VAL A 109 -7.91 11.94 15.18
C VAL A 109 -7.04 12.38 16.34
N ASP A 110 -7.48 13.45 17.01
CA ASP A 110 -6.84 13.97 18.20
C ASP A 110 -6.73 12.90 19.30
N ILE A 111 -5.55 12.77 19.91
CA ILE A 111 -5.36 11.89 21.05
C ILE A 111 -5.95 12.60 22.26
N ASP A 112 -7.01 12.05 22.86
CA ASP A 112 -7.49 12.56 24.14
C ASP A 112 -6.56 12.11 25.26
N GLU A 113 -5.54 12.93 25.48
CA GLU A 113 -4.51 12.82 26.49
C GLU A 113 -5.08 12.76 27.91
N CYS A 114 -6.23 13.39 28.15
CA CYS A 114 -6.90 13.31 29.45
C CYS A 114 -7.63 11.98 29.67
N LYS A 115 -7.90 11.21 28.61
CA LYS A 115 -8.54 9.87 28.67
C LYS A 115 -7.55 8.71 28.49
N ASN A 116 -6.46 8.93 27.77
CA ASN A 116 -5.52 7.88 27.37
C ASN A 116 -4.38 7.73 28.38
N SER A 117 -4.41 6.65 29.16
CA SER A 117 -3.38 6.29 30.16
C SER A 117 -2.00 5.92 29.58
N PHE A 118 -1.75 6.12 28.29
CA PHE A 118 -0.58 5.62 27.56
C PHE A 118 0.47 6.72 27.33
N GLY A 119 1.39 6.88 28.29
CA GLY A 119 2.80 6.93 27.91
C GLY A 119 3.61 8.22 28.07
N ALA A 120 3.07 9.32 28.60
CA ALA A 120 3.88 10.53 28.87
C ALA A 120 3.79 11.02 30.33
N THR A 121 4.12 10.16 31.31
CA THR A 121 4.38 10.56 32.72
C THR A 121 3.16 11.25 33.40
N PRO A 122 3.13 11.61 34.70
CA PRO A 122 1.86 11.96 35.36
C PRO A 122 1.33 13.29 34.80
N MET A 123 0.27 13.22 33.99
CA MET A 123 -0.05 14.26 33.02
C MET A 123 -0.42 15.60 33.63
N CYS A 124 -1.05 15.60 34.80
CA CYS A 124 -1.24 16.78 35.65
C CYS A 124 -1.12 16.33 37.10
N ASN A 125 -0.77 17.24 38.02
CA ASN A 125 -0.89 16.93 39.44
C ASN A 125 -2.37 16.85 39.80
N THR A 126 -2.91 15.64 39.95
CA THR A 126 -4.34 15.42 40.21
C THR A 126 -4.84 15.99 41.54
N THR A 127 -3.93 16.40 42.43
CA THR A 127 -4.28 17.04 43.71
C THR A 127 -4.39 18.57 43.58
N SER A 128 -3.64 19.18 42.66
CA SER A 128 -3.56 20.64 42.50
C SER A 128 -3.97 21.16 41.12
N SER A 129 -4.32 20.29 40.18
CA SER A 129 -4.66 20.64 38.80
C SER A 129 -5.54 19.60 38.12
N PHE A 130 -6.24 20.00 37.07
CA PHE A 130 -7.03 19.13 36.18
C PHE A 130 -6.55 19.23 34.72
N CYS A 131 -6.75 18.16 33.97
CA CYS A 131 -6.33 18.06 32.57
C CYS A 131 -7.39 18.68 31.63
N VAL A 132 -6.92 19.44 30.64
CA VAL A 132 -7.73 20.00 29.55
C VAL A 132 -7.14 19.55 28.21
N ASN A 133 -7.91 18.75 27.48
CA ASN A 133 -7.55 18.29 26.14
C ASN A 133 -7.68 19.43 25.12
N THR A 134 -6.74 19.56 24.21
CA THR A 134 -6.72 20.55 23.13
C THR A 134 -6.38 19.89 21.80
N ILE A 135 -6.60 20.56 20.68
CA ILE A 135 -6.30 19.96 19.37
C ILE A 135 -4.77 19.82 19.22
N GLY A 136 -4.30 18.57 19.14
CA GLY A 136 -2.91 18.15 18.99
C GLY A 136 -2.09 18.19 20.29
N SER A 137 -2.70 18.45 21.45
CA SER A 137 -1.99 18.54 22.74
C SER A 137 -2.94 18.64 23.94
N TYR A 138 -2.39 18.84 25.14
CA TYR A 138 -3.14 19.09 26.36
C TYR A 138 -2.45 20.12 27.25
N HIS A 139 -3.17 20.65 28.24
CA HIS A 139 -2.59 21.44 29.33
C HIS A 139 -3.24 21.12 30.68
N CYS A 140 -2.62 21.60 31.75
CA CYS A 140 -3.10 21.43 33.12
C CYS A 140 -3.50 22.78 33.70
N ASP A 141 -4.74 22.88 34.16
CA ASP A 141 -5.24 24.05 34.87
C ASP A 141 -5.24 23.81 36.38
N CYS A 142 -4.80 24.80 37.15
CA CYS A 142 -4.73 24.68 38.61
C CYS A 142 -6.11 24.75 39.26
N ASN A 143 -6.28 23.99 40.35
CA ASN A 143 -7.44 24.13 41.23
C ASN A 143 -7.35 25.47 41.98
N ALA A 144 -8.46 26.22 42.02
CA ALA A 144 -8.56 27.51 42.72
C ALA A 144 -8.58 27.35 44.26
#